data_AF-A0A139PQP8-F1
#
_entry.id   AF-A0A139PQP8-F1
#
_cell.length_a   1.000
_cell.length_b   1.000
_cell.length_c   1.000
_cell.angle_alpha   90.00
_cell.angle_beta   90.00
_cell.angle_gamma   90.00
#
_symmetry.space_group_name_H-M   'P 1'
#
loop_
_entity.id
_entity.type
_entity.pdbx_description
1 polymer ?
#
loop_
_entity_poly.entity_id
_entity_poly.type
_entity_poly.pdbx_seq_one_letter_code
_entity_poly.pdbx_strand_id
1 'polypeptide(L)'
;MRYYLKNVIEDLYQYLVKLSTGSARDNLSQDMIKNIKVVIPSNDILDRFYDFSNNIIKEITKKQQENEQLTQLRDWLLPMMMNGQVKVE
;
A
#
# COMPACT_ATOMS: atom_id res chain seq x y z
N MET A 1 13.53 1.65 -8.49
CA MET A 1 12.73 2.85 -8.85
C MET A 1 11.30 2.88 -8.27
N ARG A 2 10.40 1.93 -8.60
CA ARG A 2 8.97 1.98 -8.18
C ARG A 2 8.75 2.18 -6.68
N TYR A 3 9.38 1.34 -5.84
CA TYR A 3 9.21 1.44 -4.39
C TYR A 3 9.80 2.72 -3.82
N TYR A 4 10.93 3.17 -4.36
CA TYR A 4 11.55 4.42 -3.94
C TYR A 4 10.62 5.62 -4.21
N LEU A 5 10.12 5.75 -5.44
CA LEU A 5 9.18 6.83 -5.79
C LEU A 5 7.91 6.77 -4.95
N LYS A 6 7.35 5.58 -4.69
CA LYS A 6 6.19 5.44 -3.81
C LYS A 6 6.47 6.04 -2.43
N ASN A 7 7.58 5.67 -1.80
CA ASN A 7 7.93 6.19 -0.46
C ASN A 7 8.18 7.70 -0.49
N VAL A 8 8.89 8.21 -1.50
CA VAL A 8 9.12 9.66 -1.63
C VAL A 8 7.79 10.43 -1.76
N ILE A 9 6.83 9.92 -2.54
CA ILE A 9 5.53 10.56 -2.69
C ILE A 9 4.72 10.48 -1.38
N GLU A 10 4.82 9.37 -0.64
CA GLU A 10 4.20 9.22 0.68
C GLU A 10 4.78 10.25 1.67
N ASP A 11 6.10 10.42 1.71
CA ASP A 11 6.78 11.40 2.57
C ASP A 11 6.40 12.84 2.18
N LEU A 12 6.21 13.09 0.89
CA LEU A 12 5.77 14.39 0.38
C LEU A 12 4.26 14.61 0.56
N TYR A 13 3.47 13.61 0.95
CA TYR A 13 2.01 13.69 0.93
C TYR A 13 1.47 14.92 1.67
N GLN A 14 1.95 15.19 2.89
CA GLN A 14 1.52 16.35 3.67
C GLN A 14 1.90 17.69 3.03
N TYR A 15 3.03 17.74 2.32
CA TYR A 15 3.42 18.90 1.55
C TYR A 15 2.51 19.09 0.32
N LEU A 16 2.17 18.00 -0.37
CA LEU A 16 1.27 18.01 -1.53
C LEU A 16 -0.15 18.44 -1.15
N VAL A 17 -0.66 17.97 0.00
CA VAL A 17 -1.97 18.40 0.53
C VAL A 17 -1.98 19.91 0.81
N LYS A 18 -0.91 20.46 1.39
CA LYS A 18 -0.79 21.92 1.64
C LYS A 18 -0.71 22.76 0.36
N LEU A 19 -0.13 22.22 -0.70
CA LEU A 19 -0.09 22.88 -2.01
C LEU A 19 -1.42 22.81 -2.75
N SER A 20 -2.27 21.85 -2.39
CA SER A 20 -3.58 21.72 -2.99
C SER A 20 -4.45 22.92 -2.63
N THR A 21 -5.20 23.43 -3.61
CA THR A 21 -6.11 24.56 -3.40
C THR A 21 -7.54 24.07 -3.53
N GLY A 22 -8.36 24.36 -2.52
CA GLY A 22 -9.78 23.97 -2.48
C GLY A 22 -10.23 23.63 -1.06
N SER A 23 -11.25 24.32 -0.55
CA SER A 23 -11.77 24.13 0.81
C SER A 23 -12.65 22.87 0.98
N ALA A 24 -12.99 22.18 -0.12
CA ALA A 24 -13.88 21.01 -0.11
C ALA A 24 -13.26 19.75 -0.76
N ARG A 25 -12.30 19.90 -1.67
CA ARG A 25 -11.51 18.83 -2.29
C ARG A 25 -10.11 19.37 -2.60
N ASP A 26 -9.09 18.67 -2.13
CA ASP A 26 -7.70 18.92 -2.46
C ASP A 26 -7.52 18.81 -3.97
N ASN A 27 -7.31 19.94 -4.66
CA ASN A 27 -7.03 19.94 -6.10
C ASN A 27 -5.55 20.27 -6.34
N LEU A 28 -4.79 19.24 -6.74
CA LEU A 28 -3.40 19.37 -7.19
C LEU A 28 -3.39 19.53 -8.71
N SER A 29 -2.89 20.67 -9.20
CA SER A 29 -2.79 20.88 -10.64
C SER A 29 -1.68 20.01 -11.26
N GLN A 30 -1.86 19.58 -12.51
CA GLN A 30 -0.84 18.80 -13.22
C GLN A 30 0.50 19.57 -13.32
N ASP A 31 0.44 20.88 -13.44
CA ASP A 31 1.63 21.73 -13.51
C ASP A 31 2.36 21.78 -12.17
N MET A 32 1.65 21.81 -11.04
CA MET A 32 2.28 21.67 -9.73
C MET A 32 3.00 20.33 -9.60
N ILE A 33 2.36 19.22 -10.00
CA ILE A 33 2.96 17.89 -9.92
C ILE A 33 4.24 17.81 -10.76
N LYS A 34 4.21 18.33 -11.99
CA LYS A 34 5.38 18.34 -12.89
C LYS A 34 6.56 19.16 -12.35
N ASN A 35 6.28 20.15 -11.51
CA ASN A 35 7.30 21.04 -10.94
C ASN A 35 7.88 20.53 -9.61
N ILE A 36 7.37 19.42 -9.06
CA ILE A 36 7.94 18.81 -7.86
C ILE A 36 9.34 18.27 -8.20
N LYS A 37 10.34 18.73 -7.43
CA LYS A 37 11.71 18.21 -7.53
C LYS A 37 11.87 17.02 -6.61
N VAL A 38 12.34 15.91 -7.17
CA VAL A 38 12.67 14.69 -6.43
C VAL A 38 14.13 14.34 -6.67
N VAL A 39 14.84 13.97 -5.60
CA VAL A 39 16.19 13.43 -5.72
C VAL A 39 16.09 12.02 -6.30
N ILE A 40 16.84 11.75 -7.37
CA ILE A 40 16.95 10.40 -7.94
C ILE A 40 18.36 9.90 -7.63
N PRO A 41 18.51 8.90 -6.73
CA PRO A 41 19.79 8.27 -6.44
C PRO A 41 20.38 7.54 -7.66
N SER A 42 21.64 7.11 -7.55
CA SER A 42 22.25 6.23 -8.55
C SER A 42 21.52 4.89 -8.65
N ASN A 43 21.67 4.21 -9.79
CA ASN A 43 21.02 2.91 -10.02
C ASN A 43 21.42 1.86 -8.96
N ASP A 44 22.70 1.83 -8.54
CA ASP A 44 23.16 0.93 -7.47
C ASP A 44 22.35 1.07 -6.17
N ILE A 45 22.10 2.32 -5.73
CA ILE A 45 21.30 2.59 -4.54
C ILE A 45 19.85 2.17 -4.75
N LEU A 46 19.30 2.45 -5.94
CA LEU A 46 17.93 2.10 -6.28
C LEU A 46 17.70 0.59 -6.34
N ASP A 47 18.69 -0.18 -6.79
CA ASP A 47 18.64 -1.64 -6.89
C ASP A 47 18.73 -2.27 -5.49
N ARG A 48 19.69 -1.82 -4.67
CA ARG A 48 19.78 -2.26 -3.26
C ARG A 48 18.51 -1.95 -2.47
N PHE A 49 17.93 -0.76 -2.66
CA PHE A 49 16.68 -0.38 -2.04
C PHE A 49 15.51 -1.26 -2.52
N TYR A 50 15.48 -1.56 -3.83
CA TYR A 50 14.48 -2.43 -4.41
C TYR A 50 14.56 -3.82 -3.80
N ASP A 51 15.74 -4.45 -3.75
CA ASP A 51 15.90 -5.81 -3.24
C ASP A 51 15.46 -5.93 -1.79
N PHE A 52 15.85 -4.97 -0.95
CA PHE A 52 15.41 -4.88 0.44
C PHE A 52 13.88 -4.73 0.55
N SER A 53 13.32 -3.73 -0.12
CA SER A 53 11.89 -3.39 -0.01
C SER A 53 10.98 -4.44 -0.62
N ASN A 54 11.40 -5.07 -1.72
CA ASN A 54 10.63 -6.05 -2.47
C ASN A 54 10.32 -7.28 -1.62
N ASN A 55 11.30 -7.75 -0.84
CA ASN A 55 11.10 -8.91 0.04
C ASN A 55 10.02 -8.62 1.09
N ILE A 56 10.11 -7.45 1.74
CA ILE A 56 9.12 -7.02 2.74
C ILE A 56 7.72 -6.91 2.12
N ILE A 57 7.62 -6.29 0.95
CA ILE A 57 6.34 -6.09 0.27
C ILE A 57 5.72 -7.42 -0.16
N LYS A 58 6.53 -8.37 -0.63
CA LYS A 58 6.07 -9.73 -0.97
C LYS A 58 5.47 -10.44 0.24
N GLU A 59 6.13 -10.38 1.38
CA GLU A 59 5.62 -10.97 2.62
C GLU A 59 4.32 -10.30 3.08
N ILE A 60 4.23 -8.97 3.01
CA ILE A 60 2.98 -8.24 3.31
C ILE A 60 1.85 -8.71 2.40
N THR A 61 2.09 -8.77 1.09
CA THR A 61 1.06 -9.20 0.12
C THR A 61 0.63 -10.64 0.36
N LYS A 62 1.58 -11.55 0.64
CA LYS A 62 1.26 -12.94 0.99
C LYS A 62 0.39 -13.02 2.24
N LYS A 63 0.73 -12.28 3.30
CA LYS A 63 -0.05 -12.26 4.55
C LYS A 63 -1.44 -11.66 4.35
N GLN A 64 -1.59 -10.67 3.49
CA GLN A 64 -2.89 -10.12 3.12
C GLN A 64 -3.77 -11.17 2.43
N GLN A 65 -3.22 -11.92 1.46
CA GLN A 65 -3.93 -13.00 0.78
C GLN A 65 -4.32 -14.14 1.73
N GLU A 66 -3.42 -14.55 2.62
CA GLU A 66 -3.70 -15.54 3.66
C GLU A 66 -4.85 -15.07 4.59
N ASN A 67 -4.83 -13.80 4.99
CA ASN A 67 -5.89 -13.22 5.81
C ASN A 67 -7.24 -13.17 5.08
N GLU A 68 -7.25 -12.83 3.79
CA GLU A 68 -8.47 -12.84 2.97
C GLU A 68 -9.06 -14.25 2.88
N GLN A 69 -8.22 -15.27 2.63
CA GLN A 69 -8.64 -16.67 2.59
C GLN A 69 -9.20 -17.15 3.94
N LEU A 70 -8.52 -16.82 5.04
CA LEU A 70 -8.98 -17.16 6.39
C LEU A 70 -10.31 -16.47 6.74
N THR A 71 -10.47 -15.22 6.30
CA THR A 71 -11.71 -14.46 6.49
C THR A 71 -12.86 -15.12 5.73
N GLN A 72 -12.65 -15.48 4.47
CA GLN A 72 -13.64 -16.18 3.66
C GLN A 72 -14.00 -17.55 4.25
N LEU A 73 -13.00 -18.31 4.70
CA LEU A 73 -13.22 -19.61 5.33
C LEU A 73 -14.01 -19.48 6.63
N ARG A 74 -13.69 -18.50 7.47
CA ARG A 74 -14.45 -18.19 8.69
C ARG A 74 -15.92 -17.88 8.35
N ASP A 75 -16.15 -17.01 7.37
CA ASP A 75 -17.49 -16.57 6.99
C ASP A 75 -18.31 -17.72 6.38
N TRP A 76 -17.65 -18.65 5.70
CA TRP A 76 -18.26 -19.87 5.19
C TRP A 76 -18.56 -20.90 6.31
N LEU A 77 -17.64 -21.09 7.25
CA LEU A 77 -17.80 -22.04 8.36
C LEU A 77 -18.83 -21.58 9.39
N LEU A 78 -18.93 -20.27 9.65
CA LEU A 78 -19.81 -19.72 10.69
C LEU A 78 -21.28 -20.22 10.57
N PRO A 79 -21.96 -20.12 9.42
CA PRO A 79 -23.33 -20.65 9.29
C PRO A 79 -23.41 -22.17 9.49
N MET A 80 -22.40 -22.93 9.06
CA MET A 80 -22.33 -24.39 9.25
C MET A 80 -22.10 -24.78 10.72
N MET A 81 -21.41 -23.95 11.49
CA MET A 81 -21.30 -24.12 12.94
C MET A 81 -22.61 -23.77 13.63
N MET A 82 -23.25 -22.67 13.24
CA MET A 82 -24.51 -22.20 13.83
C MET A 82 -25.66 -23.17 13.63
N ASN A 83 -25.71 -23.87 12.50
CA ASN A 83 -26.74 -24.88 12.22
C ASN A 83 -26.32 -26.31 12.63
N GLY A 84 -25.16 -26.47 13.27
CA GLY A 84 -24.68 -27.74 13.82
C GLY A 84 -24.13 -28.74 12.79
N GLN A 85 -23.94 -28.35 11.53
CA GLN A 85 -23.33 -29.18 10.48
C GLN A 85 -21.82 -29.43 10.72
N VAL A 86 -21.13 -28.50 11.38
CA VAL A 86 -19.71 -28.58 11.74
C VAL A 86 -19.55 -28.30 13.23
N LYS A 87 -18.66 -29.04 13.90
CA LYS A 87 -18.30 -28.84 15.31
C LYS A 87 -16.79 -28.65 15.42
N VAL A 88 -16.37 -27.78 16.34
CA VAL A 88 -14.97 -27.65 16.75
C VAL A 88 -14.81 -28.56 17.96
N GLU A 89 -13.84 -29.47 17.90
CA GLU A 89 -13.42 -30.32 19.05
C GLU A 89 -12.47 -29.57 19.98
#